data_AF-A0A2V8QG59-F1
#
_entry.id   AF-A0A2V8QG59-F1
#
_cell.length_a   1.000
_cell.length_b   1.000
_cell.length_c   1.000
_cell.angle_alpha   90.00
_cell.angle_beta   90.00
_cell.angle_gamma   90.00
#
_symmetry.space_group_name_H-M   'P 1'
#
loop_
_entity.id
_entity.type
_entity.pdbx_description
1 polymer ?
#
loop_
_entity_poly.entity_id
_entity_poly.type
_entity_poly.pdbx_seq_one_letter_code
_entity_poly.pdbx_strand_id
1 'polypeptide(L)'
;MVLNRNGQMNESEQKKSQQLDSLSADDVGYYVYCIAQRSPAEELALGTVPVDIQDGAGLELIRGDGLSAVVSRVPLSEYGESSLAENLKDATWTAVRAMRHEQIVEFFAKRTSVVPLRFGTIYLDRSNVERMLSEKESQLVGIIERLKDSEEWGVNIYYERTLLFENIVNVSPRLREMADAAKKAAPGQSYLMQKKIEALRTDEAKLEIRRIVDEIESKLDSESDGSTKLRIFKVETTEHGELKAKFAFLIKRAQFELFRQAAEDLAQQFESAGVRIELTGPWPAYNFSGEAAG
;
A
#
# COMPACT_ATOMS: atom_id res chain seq x y z
N MET A 1 12.50 9.37 -26.58
CA MET A 1 13.07 9.53 -27.93
C MET A 1 14.57 9.73 -27.78
N VAL A 2 15.36 8.64 -27.84
CA VAL A 2 16.82 8.71 -27.73
C VAL A 2 17.40 8.20 -29.04
N LEU A 3 17.80 9.12 -29.91
CA LEU A 3 18.45 8.78 -31.17
C LEU A 3 19.89 8.34 -30.90
N ASN A 4 20.34 7.24 -31.48
CA ASN A 4 21.75 6.88 -31.48
C ASN A 4 22.55 7.82 -32.41
N ARG A 5 23.89 7.76 -32.35
CA ARG A 5 24.82 8.70 -33.03
C ARG A 5 24.67 8.80 -34.55
N ASN A 6 23.87 7.93 -35.19
CA ASN A 6 23.59 7.94 -36.62
C ASN A 6 22.13 8.32 -36.98
N GLY A 7 21.31 8.75 -36.02
CA GLY A 7 19.93 9.18 -36.28
C GLY A 7 18.97 8.05 -36.68
N GLN A 8 19.35 6.78 -36.50
CA GLN A 8 18.50 5.63 -36.78
C GLN A 8 17.93 5.07 -35.47
N MET A 9 16.63 4.82 -35.40
CA MET A 9 16.04 4.11 -34.26
C MET A 9 16.69 2.73 -34.09
N ASN A 10 16.92 2.31 -32.85
CA ASN A 10 17.52 1.00 -32.55
C ASN A 10 16.61 -0.13 -33.09
N GLU A 11 17.15 -1.24 -33.61
CA GLU A 11 16.32 -2.33 -34.20
C GLU A 11 15.29 -2.90 -33.22
N SER A 12 15.59 -2.88 -31.92
CA SER A 12 14.65 -3.26 -30.84
C SER A 12 13.52 -2.25 -30.65
N GLU A 13 13.79 -0.95 -30.80
CA GLU A 13 12.78 0.12 -30.74
C GLU A 13 11.98 0.20 -32.04
N GLN A 14 12.59 -0.10 -33.19
CA GLN A 14 11.89 -0.22 -34.47
C GLN A 14 10.91 -1.39 -34.48
N LYS A 15 11.29 -2.56 -33.93
CA LYS A 15 10.37 -3.69 -33.76
C LYS A 15 9.24 -3.36 -32.79
N LYS A 16 9.54 -2.68 -31.67
CA LYS A 16 8.51 -2.26 -30.69
C LYS A 16 7.55 -1.23 -31.29
N SER A 17 8.05 -0.26 -32.06
CA SER A 17 7.24 0.75 -32.76
C SER A 17 6.41 0.16 -33.91
N GLN A 18 6.95 -0.79 -34.69
CA GLN A 18 6.20 -1.47 -35.75
C GLN A 18 5.12 -2.43 -35.20
N GLN A 19 5.34 -2.99 -34.01
CA GLN A 19 4.35 -3.83 -33.32
C GLN A 19 3.23 -2.99 -32.67
N LEU A 20 3.52 -1.74 -32.27
CA LEU A 20 2.53 -0.78 -31.76
C LEU A 20 1.66 -0.16 -32.88
N ASP A 21 2.21 0.04 -34.08
CA ASP A 21 1.49 0.62 -35.24
C ASP A 21 0.62 -0.39 -36.01
N SER A 22 0.58 -1.66 -35.60
CA SER A 22 -0.18 -2.73 -36.28
C SER A 22 -1.23 -3.41 -35.40
N LEU A 23 -1.65 -2.77 -34.30
CA LEU A 23 -2.70 -3.32 -33.45
C LEU A 23 -4.05 -3.29 -34.17
N SER A 24 -4.60 -4.48 -34.44
CA SER A 24 -5.94 -4.64 -34.98
C SER A 24 -6.99 -4.42 -33.88
N ALA A 25 -8.24 -4.10 -34.27
CA ALA A 25 -9.34 -3.95 -33.30
C ALA A 25 -9.64 -5.24 -32.51
N ASP A 26 -9.18 -6.39 -33.01
CA ASP A 26 -9.38 -7.72 -32.43
C ASP A 26 -8.20 -8.19 -31.57
N ASP A 27 -7.13 -7.39 -31.47
CA ASP A 27 -5.96 -7.78 -30.70
C ASP A 27 -6.26 -7.73 -29.20
N VAL A 28 -5.89 -8.80 -28.51
CA VAL A 28 -6.21 -9.01 -27.09
C VAL A 28 -4.93 -9.09 -26.26
N GLY A 29 -4.93 -8.37 -25.14
CA GLY A 29 -3.96 -8.52 -24.07
C GLY A 29 -4.51 -9.36 -22.93
N TYR A 30 -3.63 -9.68 -21.98
CA TYR A 30 -3.93 -10.44 -20.78
C TYR A 30 -3.70 -9.54 -19.58
N TYR A 31 -4.79 -9.06 -18.99
CA TYR A 31 -4.79 -8.30 -17.74
C TYR A 31 -4.59 -9.29 -16.59
N VAL A 32 -3.52 -9.13 -15.81
CA VAL A 32 -3.15 -10.09 -14.75
C VAL A 32 -3.43 -9.47 -13.38
N TYR A 33 -4.31 -10.11 -12.61
CA TYR A 33 -4.73 -9.61 -11.29
C TYR A 33 -3.79 -10.06 -10.18
N CYS A 34 -3.53 -11.36 -10.12
CA CYS A 34 -2.71 -11.98 -9.08
C CYS A 34 -2.19 -13.35 -9.55
N ILE A 35 -1.21 -13.87 -8.82
CA ILE A 35 -0.66 -15.21 -8.98
C ILE A 35 -0.94 -15.99 -7.70
N ALA A 36 -1.40 -17.23 -7.83
CA ALA A 36 -1.75 -18.10 -6.71
C ALA A 36 -1.25 -19.53 -6.95
N GLN A 37 -1.32 -20.38 -5.91
CA GLN A 37 -1.15 -21.81 -6.10
C GLN A 37 -2.21 -22.34 -7.06
N ARG A 38 -1.82 -23.23 -7.97
CA ARG A 38 -2.68 -23.70 -9.05
C ARG A 38 -3.96 -24.36 -8.55
N SER A 39 -3.86 -25.34 -7.65
CA SER A 39 -5.04 -26.12 -7.22
C SER A 39 -6.09 -25.25 -6.52
N PRO A 40 -5.76 -24.40 -5.52
CA PRO A 40 -6.73 -23.48 -4.93
C PRO A 40 -7.30 -22.49 -5.95
N ALA A 41 -6.49 -21.96 -6.86
CA ALA A 41 -6.97 -21.02 -7.87
C ALA A 41 -7.98 -21.65 -8.83
N GLU A 42 -7.71 -22.88 -9.28
CA GLU A 42 -8.61 -23.66 -10.14
C GLU A 42 -9.94 -23.92 -9.45
N GLU A 43 -9.94 -24.31 -8.18
CA GLU A 43 -11.18 -24.53 -7.42
C GLU A 43 -12.00 -23.24 -7.28
N LEU A 44 -11.35 -22.12 -6.97
CA LEU A 44 -12.00 -20.82 -6.80
C LEU A 44 -12.60 -20.28 -8.11
N ALA A 45 -11.92 -20.49 -9.24
CA ALA A 45 -12.38 -20.04 -10.54
C ALA A 45 -13.61 -20.81 -11.07
N LEU A 46 -13.93 -21.98 -10.49
CA LEU A 46 -15.16 -22.73 -10.80
C LEU A 46 -16.41 -22.14 -10.12
N GLY A 47 -16.22 -21.31 -9.09
CA GLY A 47 -17.30 -20.70 -8.32
C GLY A 47 -17.83 -19.41 -8.93
N THR A 48 -18.70 -18.73 -8.17
CA THR A 48 -19.12 -17.36 -8.50
C THR A 48 -17.99 -16.39 -8.18
N VAL A 49 -17.40 -15.83 -9.22
CA VAL A 49 -16.36 -14.81 -9.12
C VAL A 49 -16.96 -13.39 -9.18
N PRO A 50 -16.27 -12.37 -8.61
CA PRO A 50 -16.65 -10.97 -8.80
C PRO A 50 -16.66 -10.56 -10.28
N VAL A 51 -17.22 -9.38 -10.54
CA VAL A 51 -17.19 -8.78 -11.88
C VAL A 51 -15.73 -8.53 -12.27
N ASP A 52 -15.39 -8.98 -13.48
CA ASP A 52 -14.08 -8.80 -14.12
C ASP A 52 -13.79 -7.32 -14.48
N ILE A 53 -12.63 -7.07 -15.08
CA ILE A 53 -12.13 -5.72 -15.36
C ILE A 53 -13.05 -4.96 -16.33
N GLN A 54 -13.74 -5.68 -17.21
CA GLN A 54 -14.66 -5.17 -18.21
C GLN A 54 -15.72 -6.22 -18.50
N ASP A 55 -16.99 -5.78 -18.56
CA ASP A 55 -18.14 -6.66 -18.71
C ASP A 55 -17.96 -7.67 -19.86
N GLY A 56 -17.97 -8.95 -19.51
CA GLY A 56 -17.89 -10.05 -20.48
C GLY A 56 -16.47 -10.50 -20.83
N ALA A 57 -15.43 -9.91 -20.24
CA ALA A 57 -14.05 -10.37 -20.43
C ALA A 57 -13.82 -11.80 -19.91
N GLY A 58 -14.55 -12.18 -18.85
CA GLY A 58 -14.40 -13.42 -18.12
C GLY A 58 -13.10 -13.50 -17.34
N LEU A 59 -13.02 -14.50 -16.46
CA LEU A 59 -11.79 -14.89 -15.77
C LEU A 59 -11.20 -16.13 -16.45
N GLU A 60 -9.91 -16.11 -16.75
CA GLU A 60 -9.12 -17.25 -17.21
C GLU A 60 -7.97 -17.52 -16.22
N LEU A 61 -7.52 -18.77 -16.16
CA LEU A 61 -6.28 -19.16 -15.49
C LEU A 61 -5.22 -19.53 -16.53
N ILE A 62 -4.10 -18.80 -16.53
CA ILE A 62 -2.89 -19.21 -17.24
C ILE A 62 -2.05 -20.03 -16.26
N ARG A 63 -1.80 -21.29 -16.63
CA ARG A 63 -1.18 -22.30 -15.75
C ARG A 63 0.34 -22.33 -15.97
N GLY A 64 1.08 -22.29 -14.87
CA GLY A 64 2.50 -22.66 -14.81
C GLY A 64 2.69 -23.98 -14.08
N ASP A 65 3.95 -24.28 -13.72
CA ASP A 65 4.23 -25.38 -12.80
C ASP A 65 3.90 -24.95 -11.36
N GLY A 66 3.03 -25.70 -10.68
CA GLY A 66 2.54 -25.38 -9.32
C GLY A 66 1.72 -24.08 -9.15
N LEU A 67 1.78 -23.14 -10.10
CA LEU A 67 1.21 -21.80 -10.02
C LEU A 67 0.15 -21.54 -11.09
N SER A 68 -0.69 -20.53 -10.86
CA SER A 68 -1.59 -19.98 -11.87
C SER A 68 -1.69 -18.47 -11.76
N ALA A 69 -1.65 -17.81 -12.91
CA ALA A 69 -2.01 -16.40 -13.03
C ALA A 69 -3.51 -16.28 -13.29
N VAL A 70 -4.17 -15.45 -12.49
CA VAL A 70 -5.57 -15.07 -12.67
C VAL A 70 -5.63 -13.91 -13.64
N VAL A 71 -6.32 -14.09 -14.77
CA VAL A 71 -6.30 -13.11 -15.87
C VAL A 71 -7.68 -12.86 -16.46
N SER A 72 -7.81 -11.72 -17.14
CA SER A 72 -8.90 -11.45 -18.08
C SER A 72 -8.32 -11.06 -19.44
N ARG A 73 -8.98 -11.48 -20.52
CA ARG A 73 -8.63 -11.03 -21.88
C ARG A 73 -9.23 -9.65 -22.11
N VAL A 74 -8.39 -8.69 -22.50
CA VAL A 74 -8.80 -7.29 -22.67
C VAL A 74 -8.44 -6.78 -24.06
N PRO A 75 -9.27 -5.96 -24.71
CA PRO A 75 -8.96 -5.44 -26.03
C PRO A 75 -7.80 -4.43 -25.96
N LEU A 76 -6.75 -4.62 -26.77
CA LEU A 76 -5.61 -3.70 -26.80
C LEU A 76 -5.97 -2.32 -27.35
N SER A 77 -7.11 -2.19 -28.02
CA SER A 77 -7.67 -0.88 -28.40
C SER A 77 -8.03 0.00 -27.19
N GLU A 78 -8.41 -0.58 -26.04
CA GLU A 78 -8.73 0.13 -24.78
C GLU A 78 -7.59 0.03 -23.76
N TYR A 79 -6.87 -1.10 -23.74
CA TYR A 79 -5.88 -1.44 -22.72
C TYR A 79 -4.42 -1.47 -23.22
N GLY A 80 -4.19 -1.21 -24.50
CA GLY A 80 -2.84 -1.03 -25.05
C GLY A 80 -2.17 0.21 -24.48
N GLU A 81 -0.83 0.28 -24.53
CA GLU A 81 -0.01 1.27 -23.82
C GLU A 81 -0.51 2.72 -23.98
N SER A 82 -0.74 3.17 -25.22
CA SER A 82 -1.24 4.52 -25.51
C SER A 82 -2.67 4.74 -25.03
N SER A 83 -3.58 3.82 -25.31
CA SER A 83 -5.01 3.93 -24.94
C SER A 83 -5.19 3.87 -23.42
N LEU A 84 -4.47 2.98 -22.74
CA LEU A 84 -4.48 2.85 -21.30
C LEU A 84 -3.99 4.14 -20.65
N ALA A 85 -2.90 4.74 -21.14
CA ALA A 85 -2.40 6.01 -20.62
C ALA A 85 -3.40 7.16 -20.74
N GLU A 86 -4.19 7.21 -21.82
CA GLU A 86 -5.28 8.19 -21.97
C GLU A 86 -6.48 7.86 -21.07
N ASN A 87 -6.91 6.60 -21.01
CA ASN A 87 -8.04 6.16 -20.17
C ASN A 87 -7.76 6.37 -18.67
N LEU A 88 -6.51 6.23 -18.23
CA LEU A 88 -6.10 6.49 -16.85
C LEU A 88 -6.23 7.97 -16.43
N LYS A 89 -6.42 8.89 -17.38
CA LYS A 89 -6.74 10.30 -17.07
C LYS A 89 -8.22 10.49 -16.74
N ASP A 90 -9.09 9.57 -17.16
CA ASP A 90 -10.49 9.56 -16.74
C ASP A 90 -10.59 8.91 -15.35
N ALA A 91 -10.86 9.75 -14.35
CA ALA A 91 -10.98 9.33 -12.96
C ALA A 91 -12.14 8.34 -12.74
N THR A 92 -13.23 8.45 -13.50
CA THR A 92 -14.40 7.56 -13.36
C THR A 92 -14.07 6.19 -13.93
N TRP A 93 -13.49 6.15 -15.13
CA TRP A 93 -13.02 4.92 -15.75
C TRP A 93 -12.02 4.21 -14.82
N THR A 94 -11.03 4.97 -14.35
CA THR A 94 -9.97 4.46 -13.45
C THR A 94 -10.53 3.91 -12.15
N ALA A 95 -11.43 4.65 -11.47
CA ALA A 95 -12.00 4.22 -10.21
C ALA A 95 -12.80 2.92 -10.35
N VAL A 96 -13.59 2.77 -11.42
CA VAL A 96 -14.37 1.55 -11.67
C VAL A 96 -13.46 0.35 -11.92
N ARG A 97 -12.42 0.51 -12.75
CA ARG A 97 -11.49 -0.60 -13.07
C ARG A 97 -10.60 -0.96 -11.89
N ALA A 98 -10.12 0.04 -11.14
CA ALA A 98 -9.36 -0.19 -9.92
C ALA A 98 -10.20 -0.95 -8.88
N MET A 99 -11.46 -0.56 -8.66
CA MET A 99 -12.38 -1.28 -7.78
C MET A 99 -12.58 -2.73 -8.23
N ARG A 100 -12.81 -2.98 -9.53
CA ARG A 100 -12.98 -4.34 -10.09
C ARG A 100 -11.72 -5.19 -9.91
N HIS A 101 -10.55 -4.62 -10.17
CA HIS A 101 -9.26 -5.26 -9.89
C HIS A 101 -9.15 -5.68 -8.43
N GLU A 102 -9.38 -4.75 -7.50
CA GLU A 102 -9.29 -5.05 -6.07
C GLU A 102 -10.29 -6.11 -5.64
N GLN A 103 -11.53 -6.09 -6.16
CA GLN A 103 -12.53 -7.12 -5.83
C GLN A 103 -12.08 -8.54 -6.23
N ILE A 104 -11.46 -8.69 -7.40
CA ILE A 104 -10.91 -9.98 -7.84
C ILE A 104 -9.75 -10.38 -6.94
N VAL A 105 -8.78 -9.49 -6.71
CA VAL A 105 -7.60 -9.80 -5.89
C VAL A 105 -8.02 -10.16 -4.46
N GLU A 106 -8.91 -9.39 -3.83
CA GLU A 106 -9.47 -9.69 -2.52
C GLU A 106 -10.20 -11.03 -2.48
N PHE A 107 -10.96 -11.37 -3.53
CA PHE A 107 -11.68 -12.63 -3.59
C PHE A 107 -10.72 -13.82 -3.47
N PHE A 108 -9.60 -13.80 -4.19
CA PHE A 108 -8.58 -14.83 -4.09
C PHE A 108 -7.81 -14.74 -2.76
N ALA A 109 -7.34 -13.54 -2.36
CA ALA A 109 -6.55 -13.34 -1.15
C ALA A 109 -7.26 -13.78 0.16
N LYS A 110 -8.58 -13.64 0.23
CA LYS A 110 -9.40 -14.10 1.36
C LYS A 110 -9.46 -15.63 1.49
N ARG A 111 -9.13 -16.37 0.42
CA ARG A 111 -9.34 -17.83 0.32
C ARG A 111 -8.06 -18.62 0.07
N THR A 112 -7.04 -17.98 -0.50
CA THR A 112 -5.71 -18.55 -0.73
C THR A 112 -4.66 -17.44 -0.66
N SER A 113 -3.42 -17.79 -0.37
CA SER A 113 -2.31 -16.85 -0.51
C SER A 113 -2.05 -16.54 -1.98
N VAL A 114 -1.86 -15.25 -2.26
CA VAL A 114 -1.63 -14.72 -3.59
C VAL A 114 -0.47 -13.73 -3.60
N VAL A 115 0.19 -13.62 -4.74
CA VAL A 115 1.02 -12.47 -5.12
C VAL A 115 0.12 -11.53 -5.92
N PRO A 116 -0.35 -10.42 -5.33
CA PRO A 116 -1.19 -9.48 -6.05
C PRO A 116 -0.33 -8.64 -7.01
N LEU A 117 -0.83 -8.44 -8.25
CA LEU A 117 -0.17 -7.60 -9.24
C LEU A 117 -0.74 -6.19 -9.17
N ARG A 118 0.07 -5.20 -9.53
CA ARG A 118 -0.38 -3.80 -9.55
C ARG A 118 -1.50 -3.63 -10.58
N PHE A 119 -2.47 -2.80 -10.24
CA PHE A 119 -3.51 -2.36 -11.17
C PHE A 119 -2.90 -1.92 -12.51
N GLY A 120 -3.43 -2.46 -13.61
CA GLY A 120 -2.96 -2.13 -14.97
C GLY A 120 -1.78 -3.00 -15.45
N THR A 121 -1.52 -4.14 -14.81
CA THR A 121 -0.50 -5.09 -15.29
C THR A 121 -1.03 -5.92 -16.46
N ILE A 122 -0.50 -5.68 -17.66
CA ILE A 122 -1.03 -6.26 -18.91
C ILE A 122 0.10 -6.85 -19.74
N TYR A 123 -0.10 -8.09 -20.19
CA TYR A 123 0.80 -8.79 -21.10
C TYR A 123 0.19 -8.84 -22.49
N LEU A 124 0.98 -8.54 -23.51
CA LEU A 124 0.51 -8.56 -24.90
C LEU A 124 0.17 -9.97 -25.40
N ASP A 125 0.81 -10.99 -24.82
CA ASP A 125 0.64 -12.39 -25.23
C ASP A 125 0.56 -13.32 -24.03
N ARG A 126 -0.20 -14.40 -24.19
CA ARG A 126 -0.32 -15.49 -23.21
C ARG A 126 1.04 -16.08 -22.84
N SER A 127 1.89 -16.28 -23.84
CA SER A 127 3.22 -16.86 -23.69
C SER A 127 4.15 -16.01 -22.82
N ASN A 128 3.93 -14.69 -22.75
CA ASN A 128 4.70 -13.81 -21.87
C ASN A 128 4.25 -13.97 -20.40
N VAL A 129 2.98 -14.26 -20.14
CA VAL A 129 2.49 -14.63 -18.80
C VAL A 129 3.06 -16.00 -18.39
N GLU A 130 3.01 -16.99 -19.28
CA GLU A 130 3.58 -18.31 -19.06
C GLU A 130 5.09 -18.24 -18.77
N ARG A 131 5.83 -17.40 -19.52
CA ARG A 131 7.26 -17.13 -19.28
C ARG A 131 7.50 -16.46 -17.93
N MET A 132 6.69 -15.47 -17.55
CA MET A 132 6.80 -14.83 -16.24
C MET A 132 6.61 -15.85 -15.11
N LEU A 133 5.62 -16.74 -15.23
CA LEU A 133 5.39 -17.79 -14.24
C LEU A 133 6.57 -18.76 -14.13
N SER A 134 7.20 -19.14 -15.25
CA SER A 134 8.32 -20.09 -15.23
C SER A 134 9.65 -19.44 -14.79
N GLU A 135 9.98 -18.24 -15.28
CA GLU A 135 11.23 -17.57 -14.94
C GLU A 135 11.29 -17.13 -13.47
N LYS A 136 10.13 -16.80 -12.88
CA LYS A 136 10.02 -16.33 -11.50
C LYS A 136 9.43 -17.38 -10.55
N GLU A 137 9.31 -18.63 -10.98
CA GLU A 137 8.60 -19.69 -10.23
C GLU A 137 9.08 -19.80 -8.78
N SER A 138 10.38 -20.03 -8.56
CA SER A 138 10.93 -20.21 -7.21
C SER A 138 10.71 -18.98 -6.31
N GLN A 139 10.78 -17.78 -6.89
CA GLN A 139 10.52 -16.54 -6.16
C GLN A 139 9.03 -16.44 -5.76
N LEU A 140 8.13 -16.68 -6.72
CA LEU A 140 6.68 -16.61 -6.51
C LEU A 140 6.20 -17.66 -5.51
N VAL A 141 6.68 -18.90 -5.60
CA VAL A 141 6.41 -19.97 -4.63
C VAL A 141 6.87 -19.54 -3.23
N GLY A 142 8.10 -19.06 -3.08
CA GLY A 142 8.61 -18.60 -1.78
C GLY A 142 7.81 -17.45 -1.17
N ILE A 143 7.30 -16.53 -1.99
CA ILE A 143 6.41 -15.44 -1.53
C ILE A 143 5.08 -16.04 -1.06
N ILE A 144 4.43 -16.88 -1.86
CA ILE A 144 3.14 -17.49 -1.52
C ILE A 144 3.24 -18.31 -0.22
N GLU A 145 4.32 -19.06 -0.03
CA GLU A 145 4.58 -19.82 1.19
C GLU A 145 4.75 -18.90 2.41
N ARG A 146 5.50 -17.81 2.27
CA ARG A 146 5.65 -16.81 3.35
C ARG A 146 4.31 -16.17 3.74
N LEU A 147 3.49 -15.85 2.73
CA LEU A 147 2.18 -15.23 2.89
C LEU A 147 1.07 -16.23 3.31
N LYS A 148 1.41 -17.50 3.52
CA LYS A 148 0.46 -18.50 3.96
C LYS A 148 -0.17 -18.13 5.30
N ASP A 149 -1.50 -18.12 5.33
CA ASP A 149 -2.31 -17.80 6.51
C ASP A 149 -2.00 -16.40 7.11
N SER A 150 -1.47 -15.49 6.29
CA SER A 150 -1.18 -14.10 6.65
C SER A 150 -2.15 -13.13 5.99
N GLU A 151 -2.33 -11.99 6.65
CA GLU A 151 -3.09 -10.85 6.16
C GLU A 151 -2.26 -9.58 6.29
N GLU A 152 -2.44 -8.65 5.36
CA GLU A 152 -1.85 -7.32 5.47
C GLU A 152 -2.85 -6.38 6.16
N TRP A 153 -2.38 -5.69 7.20
CA TRP A 153 -3.15 -4.66 7.91
C TRP A 153 -2.41 -3.34 7.87
N GLY A 154 -3.12 -2.29 7.47
CA GLY A 154 -2.62 -0.93 7.49
C GLY A 154 -2.87 -0.27 8.84
N VAL A 155 -1.88 0.46 9.35
CA VAL A 155 -1.99 1.28 10.56
C VAL A 155 -1.76 2.73 10.19
N ASN A 156 -2.79 3.55 10.37
CA ASN A 156 -2.71 5.00 10.21
C ASN A 156 -2.60 5.64 11.59
N ILE A 157 -1.61 6.52 11.78
CA ILE A 157 -1.44 7.30 13.01
C ILE A 157 -1.78 8.74 12.71
N TYR A 158 -2.85 9.22 13.34
CA TYR A 158 -3.30 10.61 13.28
C TYR A 158 -2.90 11.35 14.55
N TYR A 159 -2.70 12.66 14.43
CA TYR A 159 -2.47 13.52 15.58
C TYR A 159 -3.38 14.76 15.55
N GLU A 160 -3.99 15.05 16.70
CA GLU A 160 -4.73 16.27 16.94
C GLU A 160 -3.78 17.34 17.50
N ARG A 161 -3.43 18.30 16.64
CA ARG A 161 -2.48 19.37 16.97
C ARG A 161 -2.90 20.15 18.22
N THR A 162 -4.17 20.49 18.38
CA THR A 162 -4.63 21.31 19.51
C THR A 162 -4.40 20.61 20.84
N LEU A 163 -4.88 19.36 20.98
CA LEU A 163 -4.71 18.57 22.19
C LEU A 163 -3.24 18.33 22.54
N LEU A 164 -2.41 18.02 21.55
CA LEU A 164 -0.98 17.86 21.81
C LEU A 164 -0.37 19.17 22.33
N PHE A 165 -0.65 20.30 21.69
CA PHE A 165 -0.08 21.58 22.12
C PHE A 165 -0.57 21.99 23.51
N GLU A 166 -1.82 21.70 23.88
CA GLU A 166 -2.36 21.92 25.22
C GLU A 166 -1.63 21.06 26.26
N ASN A 167 -1.37 19.79 25.92
CA ASN A 167 -0.76 18.84 26.84
C ASN A 167 0.77 18.80 26.79
N ILE A 168 1.45 19.42 25.81
CA ILE A 168 2.90 19.27 25.59
C ILE A 168 3.75 19.67 26.81
N VAL A 169 3.26 20.62 27.62
CA VAL A 169 3.92 21.02 28.88
C VAL A 169 3.85 19.91 29.93
N ASN A 170 2.79 19.10 29.91
CA ASN A 170 2.63 17.94 30.78
C ASN A 170 3.40 16.73 30.26
N VAL A 171 3.66 16.60 28.96
CA VAL A 171 4.38 15.45 28.40
C VAL A 171 5.89 15.68 28.27
N SER A 172 6.35 16.91 28.02
CA SER A 172 7.78 17.27 27.95
C SER A 172 8.32 17.69 29.32
N PRO A 173 9.28 16.93 29.91
CA PRO A 173 9.92 17.31 31.17
C PRO A 173 10.61 18.68 31.08
N ARG A 174 11.24 18.96 29.93
CA ARG A 174 11.95 20.22 29.69
C ARG A 174 11.01 21.43 29.71
N LEU A 175 9.85 21.32 29.08
CA LEU A 175 8.85 22.40 29.12
C LEU A 175 8.27 22.56 30.51
N ARG A 176 8.06 21.46 31.25
CA ARG A 176 7.58 21.50 32.63
C ARG A 176 8.54 22.26 33.53
N GLU A 177 9.83 21.93 33.47
CA GLU A 177 10.89 22.61 34.23
C GLU A 177 10.95 24.11 33.90
N MET A 178 10.87 24.47 32.62
CA MET A 178 10.89 25.87 32.19
C MET A 178 9.62 26.63 32.60
N ALA A 179 8.46 26.00 32.53
CA ALA A 179 7.20 26.59 32.99
C ALA A 179 7.23 26.85 34.50
N ASP A 180 7.76 25.92 35.29
CA ASP A 180 7.89 26.10 36.74
C ASP A 180 8.96 27.14 37.11
N ALA A 181 10.04 27.25 36.34
CA ALA A 181 11.01 28.34 36.48
C ALA A 181 10.38 29.71 36.16
N ALA A 182 9.55 29.80 35.12
CA ALA A 182 8.87 31.04 34.73
C ALA A 182 7.86 31.55 35.78
N LYS A 183 7.19 30.63 36.50
CA LYS A 183 6.30 30.97 37.63
C LYS A 183 7.05 31.61 38.80
N LYS A 184 8.33 31.29 38.98
CA LYS A 184 9.19 31.80 40.07
C LYS A 184 9.98 33.05 39.68
N ALA A 185 9.91 33.48 38.42
CA ALA A 185 10.70 34.59 37.89
C ALA A 185 10.06 35.96 38.17
N ALA A 186 10.89 37.01 38.22
CA ALA A 186 10.42 38.38 38.35
C ALA A 186 9.57 38.80 37.13
N PRO A 187 8.64 39.78 37.25
CA PRO A 187 7.67 40.12 36.20
C PRO A 187 8.28 40.39 34.81
N GLY A 188 9.43 41.08 34.74
CA GLY A 188 10.12 41.35 33.48
C GLY A 188 10.84 40.13 32.87
N GLN A 189 11.29 39.19 33.69
CA GLN A 189 11.92 37.94 33.22
C GLN A 189 10.86 36.91 32.82
N SER A 190 9.70 36.91 33.46
CA SER A 190 8.59 36.00 33.17
C SER A 190 8.10 36.13 31.73
N TYR A 191 7.98 37.37 31.20
CA TYR A 191 7.59 37.60 29.80
C TYR A 191 8.59 36.99 28.78
N LEU A 192 9.89 37.18 28.99
CA LEU A 192 10.92 36.60 28.12
C LEU A 192 10.93 35.06 28.21
N MET A 193 10.72 34.50 29.41
CA MET A 193 10.62 33.06 29.60
C MET A 193 9.36 32.47 28.93
N GLN A 194 8.21 33.14 29.01
CA GLN A 194 6.98 32.74 28.32
C GLN A 194 7.19 32.68 26.81
N LYS A 195 7.81 33.71 26.21
CA LYS A 195 8.13 33.72 24.78
C LYS A 195 9.07 32.58 24.37
N LYS A 196 10.03 32.23 25.24
CA LYS A 196 10.95 31.10 25.00
C LYS A 196 10.25 29.74 25.12
N ILE A 197 9.33 29.59 26.08
CA ILE A 197 8.50 28.40 26.23
C ILE A 197 7.63 28.21 24.99
N GLU A 198 6.98 29.27 24.50
CA GLU A 198 6.14 29.21 23.31
C GLU A 198 6.92 28.77 22.06
N ALA A 199 8.14 29.29 21.87
CA ALA A 199 9.00 28.85 20.78
C ALA A 199 9.39 27.37 20.89
N LEU A 200 9.71 26.88 22.10
CA LEU A 200 10.10 25.49 22.33
C LEU A 200 8.94 24.50 22.21
N ARG A 201 7.69 24.91 22.47
CA ARG A 201 6.51 24.03 22.37
C ARG A 201 6.43 23.32 21.02
N THR A 202 6.75 24.03 19.93
CA THR A 202 6.69 23.46 18.59
C THR A 202 7.74 22.37 18.36
N ASP A 203 8.97 22.59 18.83
CA ASP A 203 10.06 21.63 18.63
C ASP A 203 9.89 20.40 19.53
N GLU A 204 9.46 20.61 20.77
CA GLU A 204 9.15 19.54 21.73
C GLU A 204 7.95 18.71 21.26
N ALA A 205 6.90 19.34 20.71
CA ALA A 205 5.77 18.60 20.11
C ALA A 205 6.23 17.71 18.94
N LYS A 206 7.13 18.18 18.08
CA LYS A 206 7.68 17.37 16.98
C LYS A 206 8.55 16.21 17.47
N LEU A 207 9.31 16.40 18.54
CA LEU A 207 10.10 15.33 19.16
C LEU A 207 9.20 14.29 19.80
N GLU A 208 8.18 14.73 20.52
CA GLU A 208 7.25 13.84 21.21
C GLU A 208 6.42 13.01 20.22
N ILE A 209 5.90 13.62 19.15
CA ILE A 209 5.19 12.86 18.10
C ILE A 209 6.09 11.78 17.49
N ARG A 210 7.37 12.10 17.22
CA ARG A 210 8.30 11.09 16.67
C ARG A 210 8.52 9.96 17.65
N ARG A 211 8.77 10.28 18.92
CA ARG A 211 8.94 9.28 19.99
C ARG A 211 7.73 8.35 20.09
N ILE A 212 6.52 8.91 20.07
CA ILE A 212 5.27 8.13 20.13
C ILE A 212 5.10 7.24 18.89
N VAL A 213 5.34 7.78 17.68
CA VAL A 213 5.27 6.99 16.45
C VAL A 213 6.28 5.84 16.46
N ASP A 214 7.51 6.09 16.91
CA ASP A 214 8.56 5.07 16.99
C ASP A 214 8.21 3.99 18.05
N GLU A 215 7.58 4.37 19.16
CA GLU A 215 7.10 3.44 20.18
C GLU A 215 5.95 2.56 19.66
N ILE A 216 4.99 3.16 18.96
CA ILE A 216 3.89 2.42 18.30
C ILE A 216 4.44 1.47 17.24
N GLU A 217 5.34 1.95 16.36
CA GLU A 217 5.98 1.15 15.33
C GLU A 217 6.70 -0.05 15.94
N SER A 218 7.57 0.18 16.94
CA SER A 218 8.33 -0.90 17.58
C SER A 218 7.44 -1.92 18.30
N LYS A 219 6.36 -1.47 18.97
CA LYS A 219 5.46 -2.40 19.67
C LYS A 219 4.67 -3.23 18.68
N LEU A 220 4.08 -2.62 17.65
CA LEU A 220 3.30 -3.35 16.64
C LEU A 220 4.18 -4.26 15.77
N ASP A 221 5.41 -3.86 15.46
CA ASP A 221 6.37 -4.70 14.75
C ASP A 221 6.65 -6.01 15.51
N SER A 222 6.80 -5.94 16.84
CA SER A 222 7.02 -7.11 17.69
C SER A 222 5.85 -8.10 17.75
N GLU A 223 4.65 -7.66 17.35
CA GLU A 223 3.42 -8.48 17.29
C GLU A 223 3.07 -8.85 15.84
N SER A 224 4.01 -8.72 14.90
CA SER A 224 3.81 -8.96 13.47
C SER A 224 4.90 -9.85 12.86
N ASP A 225 4.62 -10.44 11.69
CA ASP A 225 5.59 -11.21 10.91
C ASP A 225 6.44 -10.34 9.97
N GLY A 226 6.13 -9.05 9.89
CA GLY A 226 6.87 -8.07 9.11
C GLY A 226 6.15 -6.74 9.06
N SER A 227 6.91 -5.66 8.91
CA SER A 227 6.38 -4.30 8.83
C SER A 227 7.03 -3.51 7.69
N THR A 228 6.32 -2.51 7.19
CA THR A 228 6.90 -1.50 6.30
C THR A 228 6.27 -0.13 6.56
N LYS A 229 7.11 0.91 6.56
CA LYS A 229 6.68 2.30 6.70
C LYS A 229 6.33 2.87 5.33
N LEU A 230 5.07 3.26 5.16
CA LEU A 230 4.54 3.77 3.91
C LEU A 230 4.78 5.27 3.78
N ARG A 231 5.07 5.71 2.56
CA ARG A 231 5.29 7.13 2.24
C ARG A 231 3.98 7.88 2.23
N ILE A 232 3.96 9.04 2.88
CA ILE A 232 2.85 10.00 2.83
C ILE A 232 3.21 11.05 1.77
N PHE A 233 2.50 11.05 0.64
CA PHE A 233 2.78 11.97 -0.48
C PHE A 233 2.17 13.35 -0.27
N LYS A 234 1.09 13.45 0.50
CA LYS A 234 0.40 14.68 0.83
C LYS A 234 -0.04 14.64 2.28
N VAL A 235 0.05 15.77 2.97
CA VAL A 235 -0.53 15.90 4.31
C VAL A 235 -2.04 15.75 4.17
N GLU A 236 -2.58 14.72 4.81
CA GLU A 236 -4.01 14.45 4.88
C GLU A 236 -4.50 14.90 6.26
N THR A 237 -5.33 15.92 6.28
CA THR A 237 -6.07 16.33 7.48
C THR A 237 -7.48 15.81 7.37
N THR A 238 -7.90 15.03 8.34
CA THR A 238 -9.23 14.45 8.44
C THR A 238 -9.93 14.98 9.70
N GLU A 239 -11.17 14.55 9.94
CA GLU A 239 -11.83 14.76 11.23
C GLU A 239 -11.09 14.10 12.41
N HIS A 240 -10.18 13.15 12.12
CA HIS A 240 -9.35 12.45 13.10
C HIS A 240 -8.00 13.13 13.37
N GLY A 241 -7.72 14.27 12.72
CA GLY A 241 -6.47 15.01 12.83
C GLY A 241 -5.60 14.91 11.59
N GLU A 242 -4.33 15.32 11.73
CA GLU A 242 -3.34 15.26 10.66
C GLU A 242 -2.69 13.86 10.62
N LEU A 243 -2.66 13.21 9.45
CA LEU A 243 -1.98 11.92 9.27
C LEU A 243 -0.47 12.08 9.42
N LYS A 244 0.12 11.35 10.37
CA LYS A 244 1.55 11.44 10.69
C LYS A 244 2.38 10.30 10.16
N ALA A 245 1.87 9.09 10.27
CA ALA A 245 2.55 7.89 9.84
C ALA A 245 1.53 6.90 9.29
N LYS A 246 1.98 6.13 8.31
CA LYS A 246 1.23 5.03 7.73
C LYS A 246 2.15 3.82 7.67
N PHE A 247 1.66 2.69 8.13
CA PHE A 247 2.40 1.42 8.13
C PHE A 247 1.55 0.34 7.49
N ALA A 248 2.21 -0.67 6.93
CA ALA A 248 1.59 -1.95 6.65
C ALA A 248 2.30 -3.01 7.49
N PHE A 249 1.53 -3.91 8.07
CA PHE A 249 1.99 -5.04 8.87
C PHE A 249 1.47 -6.34 8.27
N LEU A 250 2.34 -7.34 8.17
CA LEU A 250 1.98 -8.70 7.81
C LEU A 250 1.72 -9.47 9.10
N ILE A 251 0.53 -10.04 9.22
CA ILE A 251 0.10 -10.67 10.48
C ILE A 251 -0.49 -12.04 10.14
N LYS A 252 -0.05 -13.11 10.80
CA LYS A 252 -0.78 -14.39 10.77
C LYS A 252 -2.22 -14.18 11.25
N ARG A 253 -3.19 -14.73 10.52
CA ARG A 253 -4.63 -14.66 10.88
C ARG A 253 -4.91 -15.03 12.33
N ALA A 254 -4.21 -16.05 12.84
CA ALA A 254 -4.35 -16.50 14.22
C ALA A 254 -3.82 -15.52 15.27
N GLN A 255 -2.95 -14.58 14.89
CA GLN A 255 -2.34 -13.58 15.77
C GLN A 255 -3.03 -12.20 15.67
N PHE A 256 -3.99 -12.02 14.76
CA PHE A 256 -4.63 -10.73 14.53
C PHE A 256 -5.26 -10.12 15.79
N GLU A 257 -5.94 -10.92 16.62
CA GLU A 257 -6.55 -10.40 17.85
C GLU A 257 -5.52 -9.88 18.86
N LEU A 258 -4.34 -10.49 18.92
CA LEU A 258 -3.24 -10.00 19.77
C LEU A 258 -2.71 -8.66 19.25
N PHE A 259 -2.50 -8.56 17.93
CA PHE A 259 -2.08 -7.33 17.28
C PHE A 259 -3.11 -6.20 17.46
N ARG A 260 -4.40 -6.51 17.28
CA ARG A 260 -5.51 -5.56 17.48
C ARG A 260 -5.52 -5.03 18.91
N GLN A 261 -5.39 -5.90 19.90
CA GLN A 261 -5.34 -5.50 21.31
C GLN A 261 -4.13 -4.59 21.59
N ALA A 262 -2.95 -4.91 21.04
CA ALA A 262 -1.77 -4.07 21.19
C ALA A 262 -1.98 -2.67 20.61
N ALA A 263 -2.64 -2.56 19.44
CA ALA A 263 -3.00 -1.28 18.84
C ALA A 263 -4.01 -0.49 19.69
N GLU A 264 -4.99 -1.16 20.29
CA GLU A 264 -5.98 -0.54 21.19
C GLU A 264 -5.34 -0.03 22.48
N ASP A 265 -4.45 -0.81 23.09
CA ASP A 265 -3.71 -0.42 24.30
C ASP A 265 -2.84 0.81 24.04
N LEU A 266 -2.15 0.86 22.89
CA LEU A 266 -1.36 2.01 22.45
C LEU A 266 -2.25 3.24 22.17
N ALA A 267 -3.41 3.05 21.56
CA ALA A 267 -4.36 4.13 21.30
C ALA A 267 -4.84 4.75 22.62
N GLN A 268 -5.16 3.92 23.62
CA GLN A 268 -5.54 4.39 24.95
C GLN A 268 -4.38 5.07 25.68
N GLN A 269 -3.17 4.50 25.59
CA GLN A 269 -1.97 5.05 26.21
C GLN A 269 -1.66 6.48 25.73
N PHE A 270 -1.88 6.76 24.43
CA PHE A 270 -1.53 8.05 23.82
C PHE A 270 -2.72 8.97 23.53
N GLU A 271 -3.92 8.61 23.96
CA GLU A 271 -5.14 9.41 23.79
C GLU A 271 -4.96 10.84 24.34
N SER A 272 -4.37 10.98 25.54
CA SER A 272 -4.13 12.30 26.15
C SER A 272 -3.09 13.14 25.38
N ALA A 273 -2.26 12.52 24.55
CA ALA A 273 -1.32 13.20 23.67
C ALA A 273 -1.97 13.61 22.34
N GLY A 274 -3.27 13.35 22.16
CA GLY A 274 -4.01 13.63 20.94
C GLY A 274 -3.67 12.67 19.80
N VAL A 275 -3.18 11.46 20.11
CA VAL A 275 -2.86 10.44 19.10
C VAL A 275 -4.05 9.53 18.90
N ARG A 276 -4.34 9.24 17.63
CA ARG A 276 -5.35 8.27 17.23
C ARG A 276 -4.75 7.25 16.28
N ILE A 277 -5.06 5.98 16.51
CA ILE A 277 -4.63 4.86 15.69
C ILE A 277 -5.85 4.31 14.95
N GLU A 278 -5.73 4.10 13.66
CA GLU A 278 -6.75 3.47 12.82
C GLU A 278 -6.16 2.24 12.15
N LEU A 279 -6.85 1.11 12.29
CA LEU A 279 -6.55 -0.12 11.56
C LEU A 279 -7.39 -0.17 10.28
N THR A 280 -6.76 -0.56 9.17
CA THR A 280 -7.42 -0.73 7.87
C THR A 280 -7.08 -2.10 7.30
N GLY A 281 -8.06 -2.82 6.75
CA GLY A 281 -7.85 -4.14 6.17
C GLY A 281 -8.93 -5.16 6.57
N PRO A 282 -8.68 -6.47 6.36
CA PRO A 282 -7.45 -7.03 5.80
C PRO A 282 -7.32 -6.73 4.29
N TRP A 283 -6.12 -6.37 3.86
CA TRP A 283 -5.79 -6.09 2.46
C TRP A 283 -5.04 -7.27 1.82
N PRO A 284 -5.11 -7.44 0.48
CA PRO A 284 -4.13 -8.24 -0.23
C PRO A 284 -2.70 -7.75 0.06
N ALA A 285 -1.74 -8.67 0.16
CA ALA A 285 -0.41 -8.40 0.68
C ALA A 285 0.53 -7.70 -0.34
N TYR A 286 0.10 -6.57 -0.92
CA TYR A 286 0.88 -5.81 -1.91
C TYR A 286 2.25 -5.39 -1.39
N ASN A 287 2.34 -4.97 -0.12
CA ASN A 287 3.59 -4.46 0.46
C ASN A 287 4.58 -5.58 0.83
N PHE A 288 4.09 -6.82 0.93
CA PHE A 288 4.88 -7.99 1.33
C PHE A 288 5.09 -9.00 0.19
N SER A 289 4.71 -8.64 -1.03
CA SER A 289 4.87 -9.50 -2.21
C SER A 289 6.07 -9.14 -3.09
N GLY A 290 6.76 -8.03 -2.80
CA GLY A 290 7.93 -7.56 -3.55
C GLY A 290 7.62 -7.16 -5.00
N GLU A 291 8.62 -6.68 -5.75
CA GLU A 291 8.46 -6.35 -7.19
C GLU A 291 8.41 -7.60 -8.10
N ALA A 292 8.04 -8.76 -7.56
CA ALA A 292 8.16 -10.03 -8.26
C ALA A 292 7.30 -10.12 -9.54
N ALA A 293 6.30 -9.26 -9.75
CA ALA A 293 5.36 -9.40 -10.85
C ALA A 293 5.13 -8.12 -11.70
N GLY A 294 5.93 -7.07 -11.47
CA GLY A 294 5.91 -5.82 -12.26
C GLY A 294 7.14 -5.64 -13.12
#